data_AF-A0A3E0VL29-F1
#
_entry.id   AF-A0A3E0VL29-F1
#
_cell.length_a   1.000
_cell.length_b   1.000
_cell.length_c   1.000
_cell.angle_alpha   90.00
_cell.angle_beta   90.00
_cell.angle_gamma   90.00
#
_symmetry.space_group_name_H-M   'P 1'
#
loop_
_entity.id
_entity.type
_entity.pdbx_description
1 polymer ?
#
loop_
_entity_poly.entity_id
_entity_poly.type
_entity_poly.pdbx_seq_one_letter_code
_entity_poly.pdbx_strand_id
1 'polypeptide(L)'
;MTPAKSPQTMKPATAAKKLGIYLPAAPAEFQEGDVTRAELNTLLETPPEWLVELRLNGPFPRQEVARKLGVSISGLTRGGVDDAFTTPEIKALLEAPPEWLVVERARQAGVMEENARIKTERAEKAAQKERAERHARTNPNSIAPKPR
;
A
#
# COMPACT_ATOMS: atom_id res chain seq x y z
N MET A 1 3.76 -35.86 -16.19
CA MET A 1 4.14 -35.13 -14.97
C MET A 1 4.52 -33.71 -15.34
N THR A 2 3.88 -32.70 -14.75
CA THR A 2 4.28 -31.30 -14.93
C THR A 2 5.62 -31.05 -14.22
N PRO A 3 6.59 -30.38 -14.86
CA PRO A 3 7.90 -30.13 -14.24
C PRO A 3 7.73 -29.23 -13.01
N ALA A 4 8.42 -29.58 -11.92
CA ALA A 4 8.44 -28.80 -10.69
C ALA A 4 8.92 -27.37 -11.01
N LYS A 5 8.05 -26.39 -10.75
CA LYS A 5 8.31 -24.98 -11.00
C LYS A 5 9.49 -24.53 -10.14
N SER A 6 10.56 -24.04 -10.77
CA SER A 6 11.73 -23.50 -10.07
C SER A 6 11.29 -22.52 -8.97
N PRO A 7 11.83 -22.63 -7.74
CA PRO A 7 11.46 -21.74 -6.66
C PRO A 7 11.76 -20.30 -7.09
N GLN A 8 10.72 -19.47 -7.18
CA GLN A 8 10.86 -18.06 -7.48
C GLN A 8 11.44 -17.38 -6.25
N THR A 9 12.76 -17.16 -6.27
CA THR A 9 13.50 -16.39 -5.28
C THR A 9 13.39 -14.89 -5.59
N MET A 10 13.45 -14.06 -4.55
CA MET A 10 13.52 -12.61 -4.70
C MET A 10 14.56 -12.04 -3.75
N LYS A 11 15.17 -10.93 -4.19
CA LYS A 11 16.13 -10.18 -3.40
C LYS A 11 15.52 -9.78 -2.04
N PRO A 12 16.33 -9.74 -0.97
CA PRO A 12 15.87 -9.39 0.38
C PRO A 12 15.25 -7.98 0.45
N ALA A 13 15.73 -7.03 -0.35
CA ALA A 13 15.10 -5.72 -0.50
C ALA A 13 13.64 -5.79 -1.00
N THR A 14 13.34 -6.70 -1.92
CA THR A 14 11.97 -6.93 -2.41
C THR A 14 11.13 -7.63 -1.35
N ALA A 15 11.70 -8.58 -0.62
CA ALA A 15 11.02 -9.26 0.48
C ALA A 15 10.69 -8.27 1.62
N ALA A 16 11.66 -7.46 2.05
CA ALA A 16 11.46 -6.40 3.05
C ALA A 16 10.34 -5.43 2.66
N LYS A 17 10.32 -4.99 1.39
CA LYS A 17 9.25 -4.12 0.88
C LYS A 17 7.87 -4.78 0.96
N LYS A 18 7.78 -6.09 0.72
CA LYS A 18 6.52 -6.85 0.86
C LYS A 18 6.13 -7.09 2.31
N LEU A 19 7.11 -7.22 3.20
CA LEU A 19 6.90 -7.37 4.65
C LEU A 19 6.58 -6.05 5.35
N GLY A 20 6.85 -4.91 4.70
CA GLY A 20 6.64 -3.58 5.26
C GLY A 20 7.70 -3.15 6.27
N ILE A 21 8.93 -3.67 6.15
CA ILE A 21 10.03 -3.40 7.09
C ILE A 21 11.18 -2.61 6.46
N TYR A 22 11.97 -1.97 7.30
CA TYR A 22 13.21 -1.32 6.90
C TYR A 22 14.34 -2.36 6.85
N LEU A 23 14.80 -2.70 5.64
CA LEU A 23 15.78 -3.78 5.42
C LEU A 23 17.06 -3.64 6.28
N PRO A 24 17.68 -2.45 6.43
CA PRO A 24 18.91 -2.33 7.22
C PRO A 24 18.76 -2.67 8.71
N ALA A 25 17.52 -2.72 9.22
CA ALA A 25 17.24 -3.11 10.61
C ALA A 25 16.87 -4.59 10.77
N ALA A 26 16.77 -5.35 9.68
CA ALA A 26 16.54 -6.79 9.74
C ALA A 26 17.82 -7.56 10.12
N PRO A 27 17.73 -8.81 10.63
CA PRO A 27 18.91 -9.64 10.90
C PRO A 27 19.76 -9.88 9.64
N ALA A 28 21.09 -10.04 9.82
CA ALA A 28 22.04 -10.23 8.71
C ALA A 28 21.67 -11.42 7.81
N GLU A 29 21.18 -12.51 8.41
CA GLU A 29 20.68 -13.70 7.70
C GLU A 29 19.59 -13.35 6.68
N PHE A 30 18.70 -12.42 7.02
CA PHE A 30 17.65 -11.92 6.13
C PHE A 30 18.18 -10.88 5.14
N GLN A 31 19.20 -10.09 5.49
CA GLN A 31 19.78 -9.07 4.61
C GLN A 31 20.59 -9.67 3.47
N GLU A 32 21.28 -10.79 3.72
CA GLU A 32 22.19 -11.43 2.78
C GLU A 32 21.54 -12.60 2.02
N GLY A 33 20.51 -13.21 2.60
CA GLY A 33 19.81 -14.36 2.02
C GLY A 33 18.80 -13.98 0.93
N ASP A 34 18.79 -14.75 -0.17
CA ASP A 34 17.67 -14.74 -1.11
C ASP A 34 16.43 -15.32 -0.44
N VAL A 35 15.28 -14.68 -0.64
CA VAL A 35 14.01 -15.09 -0.02
C VAL A 35 13.10 -15.73 -1.06
N THR A 36 12.74 -16.98 -0.86
CA THR A 36 11.75 -17.67 -1.69
C THR A 36 10.34 -17.14 -1.41
N ARG A 37 9.43 -17.33 -2.37
CA ARG A 37 8.01 -17.05 -2.15
C ARG A 37 7.42 -17.83 -0.95
N ALA A 38 7.90 -19.05 -0.71
CA ALA A 38 7.45 -19.89 0.40
C ALA A 38 7.89 -19.30 1.75
N GLU A 39 9.17 -18.95 1.89
CA GLU A 39 9.69 -18.32 3.11
C GLU A 39 9.02 -16.98 3.39
N LEU A 40 8.79 -16.16 2.36
CA LEU A 40 8.05 -14.91 2.52
C LEU A 40 6.64 -15.16 3.06
N ASN A 41 5.95 -16.20 2.59
CA ASN A 41 4.63 -16.54 3.11
C ASN A 41 4.72 -17.03 4.56
N THR A 42 5.72 -17.84 4.91
CA THR A 42 5.97 -18.26 6.30
C THR A 42 6.21 -17.06 7.22
N LEU A 43 6.99 -16.06 6.79
CA LEU A 43 7.21 -14.82 7.55
C LEU A 43 5.94 -13.97 7.70
N LEU A 44 4.98 -14.10 6.78
CA LEU A 44 3.69 -13.42 6.86
C LEU A 44 2.69 -14.14 7.77
N GLU A 45 2.64 -15.48 7.68
CA GLU A 45 1.72 -16.33 8.43
C GLU A 45 2.16 -16.52 9.88
N THR A 46 3.46 -16.75 10.08
CA THR A 46 4.08 -16.99 11.39
C THR A 46 5.25 -16.03 11.56
N PRO A 47 4.98 -14.74 11.80
CA PRO A 47 6.04 -13.74 11.92
C PRO A 47 6.90 -14.03 13.16
N PRO A 48 8.23 -14.14 13.02
CA PRO A 48 9.14 -14.27 14.15
C PRO A 48 9.18 -12.98 14.98
N GLU A 49 9.68 -13.08 16.22
CA GLU A 49 9.69 -11.97 17.19
C GLU A 49 10.36 -10.70 16.64
N TRP A 50 11.55 -10.81 16.04
CA TRP A 50 12.25 -9.67 15.43
C TRP A 50 11.39 -8.94 14.38
N LEU A 51 10.57 -9.68 13.62
CA LEU A 51 9.71 -9.09 12.59
C LEU A 51 8.52 -8.37 13.23
N VAL A 52 7.99 -8.92 14.32
CA VAL A 52 6.92 -8.28 15.10
C VAL A 52 7.44 -6.99 15.73
N GLU A 53 8.62 -7.02 16.35
CA GLU A 53 9.25 -5.85 16.96
C GLU A 53 9.49 -4.72 15.95
N LEU A 54 10.06 -5.03 14.78
CA LEU A 54 10.27 -4.05 13.71
C LEU A 54 8.96 -3.42 13.21
N ARG A 55 7.86 -4.19 13.19
CA ARG A 55 6.54 -3.69 12.80
C ARG A 55 5.85 -2.84 13.88
N LEU A 56 6.19 -3.06 15.15
CA LEU A 56 5.63 -2.32 16.27
C LEU A 56 6.42 -1.05 16.58
N ASN A 57 7.74 -1.12 16.55
CA ASN A 57 8.63 -0.07 17.04
C ASN A 57 9.39 0.65 15.91
N GLY A 58 9.47 0.04 14.73
CA GLY A 58 10.32 0.52 13.65
C GLY A 58 11.78 0.12 13.86
N PRO A 59 12.73 0.74 13.14
CA PRO A 59 12.53 1.83 12.19
C PRO A 59 11.63 1.45 11.01
N PHE A 60 10.68 2.32 10.68
CA PHE A 60 9.68 2.11 9.65
C PHE A 60 10.19 2.57 8.30
N PRO A 61 9.94 1.82 7.21
CA PRO A 61 10.25 2.31 5.87
C PRO A 61 9.41 3.55 5.55
N ARG A 62 9.92 4.39 4.64
CA ARG A 62 9.29 5.66 4.21
C ARG A 62 7.78 5.56 3.92
N GLN A 63 7.34 4.45 3.35
CA GLN A 63 5.93 4.16 3.07
C GLN A 63 5.08 4.11 4.34
N GLU A 64 5.57 3.40 5.35
CA GLU A 64 4.90 3.22 6.63
C GLU A 64 4.94 4.50 7.47
N VAL A 65 6.04 5.26 7.40
CA VAL A 65 6.13 6.60 8.01
C VAL A 65 5.06 7.53 7.44
N ALA A 66 4.98 7.64 6.11
CA ALA A 66 3.98 8.48 5.45
C ALA A 66 2.54 8.07 5.83
N ARG A 67 2.26 6.75 5.86
CA ARG A 67 0.96 6.22 6.29
C ARG A 67 0.64 6.59 7.74
N LYS A 68 1.58 6.40 8.66
CA LYS A 68 1.40 6.70 10.09
C LYS A 68 1.24 8.21 10.36
N LEU A 69 1.93 9.06 9.61
CA LEU A 69 1.80 10.52 9.70
C LEU A 69 0.56 11.08 8.98
N GLY A 70 -0.12 10.29 8.16
CA GLY A 70 -1.31 10.71 7.41
C GLY A 70 -0.98 11.63 6.23
N VAL A 71 0.18 11.46 5.60
CA VAL A 71 0.66 12.27 4.47
C VAL A 71 1.00 11.40 3.26
N SER A 72 1.18 12.03 2.10
CA SER A 72 1.75 11.34 0.93
C SER A 72 3.27 11.20 1.06
N ILE A 73 3.86 10.24 0.34
CA ILE A 73 5.34 10.09 0.27
C ILE A 73 5.98 11.38 -0.26
N SER A 74 5.37 12.01 -1.27
CA SER A 74 5.84 13.28 -1.81
C SER A 74 5.70 14.44 -0.81
N GLY A 75 4.69 14.40 0.05
CA GLY A 75 4.54 15.34 1.16
C GLY A 75 5.65 15.18 2.19
N LEU A 76 6.01 13.93 2.50
CA LEU A 76 7.15 13.62 3.36
C LEU A 76 8.47 14.15 2.77
N THR A 77 8.68 14.02 1.45
CA THR A 77 9.84 14.61 0.75
C THR A 77 9.86 16.13 0.84
N ARG A 78 8.72 16.81 0.69
CA ARG A 78 8.63 18.27 0.84
C ARG A 78 8.92 18.75 2.26
N GLY A 79 8.59 17.93 3.25
CA GLY A 79 8.96 18.16 4.66
C GLY A 79 10.45 17.95 4.96
N GLY A 80 11.28 17.58 3.97
CA GLY A 80 12.71 17.29 4.17
C GLY A 80 12.97 15.99 4.92
N VAL A 81 11.98 15.09 4.93
CA VAL A 81 12.06 13.83 5.67
C VAL A 81 12.37 12.69 4.69
N ASP A 82 13.62 12.21 4.75
CA ASP A 82 14.13 11.14 3.88
C ASP A 82 14.43 9.82 4.61
N ASP A 83 14.50 9.85 5.94
CA ASP A 83 14.90 8.72 6.77
C ASP A 83 13.74 7.85 7.26
N ALA A 84 14.10 6.67 7.78
CA ALA A 84 13.20 5.79 8.50
C ALA A 84 12.94 6.31 9.91
N PHE A 85 11.69 6.25 10.38
CA PHE A 85 11.30 6.71 11.71
C PHE A 85 10.88 5.55 12.60
N THR A 86 11.18 5.65 13.87
CA THR A 86 10.68 4.77 14.93
C THR A 86 9.33 5.27 15.47
N THR A 87 8.64 4.43 16.22
CA THR A 87 7.40 4.79 16.92
C THR A 87 7.54 6.06 17.79
N PRO A 88 8.56 6.22 18.65
CA PRO A 88 8.69 7.43 19.47
C PRO A 88 8.91 8.69 18.64
N GLU A 89 9.68 8.65 17.55
CA GLU A 89 9.91 9.82 16.71
C GLU A 89 8.63 10.23 15.95
N ILE A 90 7.87 9.26 15.44
CA ILE A 90 6.54 9.52 14.86
C ILE A 90 5.62 10.14 15.90
N LYS A 91 5.62 9.61 17.14
CA LYS A 91 4.79 10.13 18.22
C LYS A 91 5.15 11.58 18.54
N ALA A 92 6.45 11.90 18.63
CA ALA A 92 6.91 13.26 18.86
C ALA A 92 6.45 14.23 17.77
N LEU A 93 6.52 13.82 16.50
CA LEU A 93 5.99 14.61 15.37
C LEU A 93 4.48 14.81 15.44
N LEU A 94 3.73 13.84 15.96
CA LEU A 94 2.27 13.96 16.09
C LEU A 94 1.85 14.78 17.31
N GLU A 95 2.64 14.75 18.39
CA GLU A 95 2.40 15.55 19.60
C GLU A 95 2.72 17.03 19.38
N ALA A 96 3.79 17.32 18.63
CA ALA A 96 4.20 18.68 18.27
C ALA A 96 4.32 18.81 16.74
N PRO A 97 3.18 18.84 16.01
CA PRO A 97 3.20 18.83 14.56
C PRO A 97 3.83 20.10 14.00
N PRO A 98 4.94 20.00 13.25
CA PRO A 98 5.51 21.14 12.57
C PRO A 98 4.59 21.62 11.44
N GLU A 99 4.77 22.86 10.99
CA GLU A 99 3.90 23.49 9.98
C GLU A 99 3.75 22.65 8.71
N TRP A 100 4.86 22.10 8.18
CA TRP A 100 4.83 21.26 6.99
C TRP A 100 3.93 20.03 7.16
N LEU A 101 3.90 19.42 8.36
CA LEU A 101 3.11 18.23 8.63
C LEU A 101 1.61 18.58 8.66
N VAL A 102 1.25 19.72 9.24
CA VAL A 102 -0.13 20.21 9.26
C VAL A 102 -0.64 20.46 7.83
N VAL A 103 0.14 21.18 7.03
CA VAL A 103 -0.21 21.50 5.64
C VAL A 103 -0.35 20.23 4.79
N GLU A 104 0.59 19.30 4.91
CA GLU A 104 0.58 18.06 4.13
C GLU A 104 -0.56 17.12 4.54
N ARG A 105 -0.93 17.06 5.82
CA ARG A 105 -2.10 16.29 6.27
C ARG A 105 -3.41 16.87 5.73
N ALA A 106 -3.56 18.19 5.76
CA ALA A 106 -4.73 18.86 5.18
C ALA A 106 -4.84 18.60 3.67
N ARG A 107 -3.71 18.71 2.96
CA ARG A 107 -3.63 18.37 1.53
C ARG A 107 -4.01 16.92 1.26
N GLN A 108 -3.47 15.98 2.03
CA GLN A 108 -3.75 14.56 1.86
C GLN A 108 -5.23 14.24 2.14
N ALA A 109 -5.83 14.86 3.15
CA ALA A 109 -7.25 14.72 3.46
C ALA A 109 -8.13 15.19 2.30
N GLY A 110 -7.85 16.38 1.74
CA GLY A 110 -8.60 16.90 0.58
C GLY A 110 -8.48 16.00 -0.66
N VAL A 111 -7.29 15.45 -0.93
CA VAL A 111 -7.09 14.48 -2.03
C VAL A 111 -7.89 13.19 -1.80
N MET A 112 -7.98 12.70 -0.56
CA MET A 112 -8.73 11.50 -0.23
C MET A 112 -10.24 11.71 -0.39
N GLU A 113 -10.76 12.86 0.02
CA GLU A 113 -12.16 13.24 -0.18
C GLU A 113 -12.52 13.34 -1.67
N GLU A 114 -11.68 14.02 -2.45
CA GLU A 114 -11.83 14.13 -3.91
C GLU A 114 -11.86 12.76 -4.58
N ASN A 115 -10.91 11.89 -4.23
CA ASN A 115 -10.84 10.54 -4.77
C ASN A 115 -12.06 9.70 -4.38
N ALA A 116 -12.59 9.87 -3.16
CA ALA A 116 -13.80 9.20 -2.72
C ALA A 116 -15.00 9.62 -3.57
N ARG A 117 -15.18 10.94 -3.83
CA ARG A 117 -16.23 11.46 -4.70
C ARG A 117 -16.12 10.93 -6.13
N ILE A 118 -14.93 10.97 -6.72
CA ILE A 118 -14.72 10.43 -8.07
C ILE A 118 -15.04 8.93 -8.13
N LYS A 119 -14.70 8.18 -7.08
CA LYS A 119 -14.98 6.75 -6.99
C LYS A 119 -16.48 6.47 -6.92
N THR A 120 -17.24 7.23 -6.13
CA THR A 120 -18.71 7.07 -6.05
C THR A 120 -19.35 7.41 -7.39
N GLU A 121 -18.99 8.54 -8.01
CA GLU A 121 -19.52 8.93 -9.33
C GLU A 121 -19.23 7.87 -10.41
N ARG A 122 -18.01 7.30 -10.43
CA ARG A 122 -17.64 6.24 -11.37
C ARG A 122 -18.43 4.96 -11.12
N ALA A 123 -18.64 4.59 -9.86
CA ALA A 123 -19.43 3.41 -9.49
C ALA A 123 -20.90 3.57 -9.91
N GLU A 124 -21.49 4.75 -9.70
CA GLU A 124 -22.85 5.05 -10.13
C GLU A 124 -23.00 4.98 -11.65
N LYS A 125 -22.08 5.61 -12.40
CA LYS A 125 -22.08 5.55 -13.87
C LYS A 125 -21.92 4.11 -14.38
N ALA A 126 -21.06 3.32 -13.76
CA ALA A 126 -20.89 1.91 -14.11
C ALA A 126 -22.17 1.10 -13.83
N ALA A 127 -22.81 1.31 -12.68
CA ALA A 127 -24.07 0.65 -12.32
C ALA A 127 -25.23 1.06 -13.26
N GLN A 128 -25.31 2.34 -13.65
CA GLN A 128 -26.29 2.81 -14.63
C GLN A 128 -26.09 2.15 -16.00
N LYS A 129 -24.84 2.09 -16.48
CA LYS A 129 -24.51 1.41 -17.73
C LYS A 129 -24.87 -0.07 -17.68
N GLU A 130 -24.53 -0.76 -16.60
CA GLU A 130 -24.86 -2.17 -16.43
C GLU A 130 -26.38 -2.40 -16.39
N ARG A 131 -27.14 -1.54 -15.68
CA ARG A 131 -28.61 -1.60 -15.67
C ARG A 131 -29.19 -1.39 -17.06
N ALA A 132 -28.70 -0.41 -17.82
CA ALA A 132 -29.14 -0.14 -19.18
C ALA A 132 -28.85 -1.33 -20.12
N GLU A 133 -27.66 -1.92 -20.02
CA GLU A 133 -27.29 -3.10 -20.80
C GLU A 133 -28.10 -4.34 -20.42
N ARG A 134 -28.39 -4.55 -19.13
CA ARG A 134 -29.27 -5.64 -18.67
C ARG A 134 -30.68 -5.44 -19.21
N HIS A 135 -31.21 -4.22 -19.13
CA HIS A 135 -32.53 -3.88 -19.65
C HIS A 135 -32.61 -4.12 -21.18
N ALA A 136 -31.59 -3.72 -21.94
CA ALA A 136 -31.52 -3.97 -23.38
C ALA A 136 -31.45 -5.46 -23.73
N ARG A 137 -30.76 -6.28 -22.90
CA ARG A 137 -30.66 -7.73 -23.10
C ARG A 137 -31.94 -8.49 -22.78
N THR A 138 -32.72 -8.04 -21.79
CA THR A 138 -33.93 -8.74 -21.32
C THR A 138 -35.21 -8.26 -22.00
N ASN A 139 -35.19 -7.15 -22.73
CA ASN A 139 -36.36 -6.63 -23.43
C ASN A 139 -36.57 -7.33 -24.80
N PRO A 140 -37.65 -8.12 -24.98
CA PRO A 140 -37.91 -8.89 -26.20
C PRO A 140 -38.22 -8.03 -27.44
N ASN A 141 -38.45 -6.72 -27.26
CA ASN A 141 -38.69 -5.76 -28.36
C ASN A 141 -37.44 -4.92 -28.72
N SER A 142 -36.25 -5.22 -28.18
CA SER A 142 -35.04 -4.45 -28.46
C SER A 142 -34.36 -4.91 -29.76
N ILE A 143 -34.37 -4.04 -30.78
CA ILE A 143 -33.63 -4.21 -32.03
C ILE A 143 -32.13 -4.00 -31.72
N ALA A 144 -31.32 -5.04 -31.93
CA ALA A 144 -29.88 -4.95 -31.73
C ALA A 144 -29.27 -3.80 -32.57
N PRO A 145 -28.37 -2.96 -32.01
CA PRO A 145 -27.73 -1.92 -32.79
C PRO A 145 -26.86 -2.56 -33.89
N LYS A 146 -27.14 -2.20 -35.14
CA LYS A 146 -26.42 -2.67 -36.33
C LYS A 146 -24.97 -2.16 -36.25
N PRO A 147 -23.94 -3.03 -36.42
CA PRO A 147 -22.55 -2.59 -36.31
C PRO A 147 -22.22 -1.56 -37.38
N ARG A 148 -21.48 -0.52 -37.00
CA ARG A 148 -20.76 0.37 -37.92
C ARG A 148 -19.32 -0.11 -38.04
#